data_AF-A0A1B6FGL2-F1
#
_entry.id   AF-A0A1B6FGL2-F1
#
_cell.length_a   1.000
_cell.length_b   1.000
_cell.length_c   1.000
_cell.angle_alpha   90.00
_cell.angle_beta   90.00
_cell.angle_gamma   90.00
#
_symmetry.space_group_name_H-M   'P 1'
#
loop_
_entity.id
_entity.type
_entity.pdbx_description
1 polymer ?
#
loop_
_entity_poly.entity_id
_entity_poly.type
_entity_poly.pdbx_seq_one_letter_code
_entity_poly.pdbx_strand_id
1 'polypeptide(L)'
;IDNILTLKLKSQTETALMNLELGISDHRALFINLTENLNLNKKNGEQKSKRRLFSNKNIANFVNIVEEINWDVSDRNDCVTNNSNFFGCFLNAFEEAFPLKFYTKKNSLKNKTWITKGIKVSSIKKRELSRMVKHSSDESFINYVK
;
A
#
# COMPACT_ATOMS: atom_id res chain seq x y z
N ILE A 1 -0.88 30.56 7.79
CA ILE A 1 -1.79 29.93 8.78
C ILE A 1 -1.29 28.54 9.12
N ASP A 2 -0.87 27.77 8.11
CA ASP A 2 -0.24 26.47 8.34
C ASP A 2 1.07 26.62 9.11
N ASN A 3 1.19 25.93 10.24
CA ASN A 3 2.35 25.95 11.12
C ASN A 3 2.64 24.53 11.63
N ILE A 4 3.90 24.23 11.89
CA ILE A 4 4.33 23.02 12.58
C ILE A 4 4.88 23.45 13.93
N LEU A 5 4.25 22.99 15.01
CA LEU A 5 4.69 23.26 16.38
C LEU A 5 5.26 21.97 16.98
N THR A 6 6.46 22.04 17.53
CA THR A 6 7.11 20.90 18.20
C THR A 6 7.55 21.30 19.60
N LEU A 7 7.55 20.35 20.53
CA LEU A 7 8.22 20.53 21.82
C LEU A 7 9.74 20.62 21.62
N LYS A 8 10.46 21.19 22.59
CA LYS A 8 11.93 21.35 22.54
C LYS A 8 12.59 20.02 22.18
N LEU A 9 13.09 19.94 20.94
CA LEU A 9 13.77 18.75 20.46
C LEU A 9 15.13 18.65 21.17
N LYS A 10 15.61 17.43 21.42
CA LYS A 10 16.92 17.21 22.05
C LYS A 10 18.02 17.86 21.22
N SER A 11 19.08 18.35 21.85
CA SER A 11 20.18 19.12 21.22
C SER A 11 20.90 18.44 20.04
N GLN A 12 20.59 17.18 19.75
CA GLN A 12 21.19 16.35 18.69
C GLN A 12 20.24 16.06 17.52
N THR A 13 19.12 16.78 17.41
CA THR A 13 18.20 16.66 16.27
C THR A 13 18.47 17.76 15.27
N GLU A 14 18.92 17.37 14.07
CA GLU A 14 18.93 18.28 12.93
C GLU A 14 17.49 18.43 12.42
N THR A 15 17.08 19.68 12.20
CA THR A 15 15.75 19.98 11.65
C THR A 15 15.90 20.71 10.31
N ALA A 16 15.19 20.21 9.30
CA ALA A 16 15.06 20.89 8.02
C ALA A 16 13.57 21.16 7.77
N LEU A 17 13.23 22.44 7.61
CA LEU A 17 11.89 22.88 7.21
C LEU A 17 11.87 23.11 5.69
N MET A 18 10.89 22.52 5.01
CA MET A 18 10.67 22.74 3.59
C MET A 18 9.24 23.23 3.35
N ASN A 19 9.11 24.25 2.50
CA ASN A 19 7.82 24.81 2.09
C ASN A 19 7.65 24.66 0.57
N LEU A 20 6.96 23.60 0.16
CA LEU A 20 6.89 23.15 -1.23
C LEU A 20 5.54 23.47 -1.87
N GLU A 21 5.58 24.02 -3.08
CA GLU A 21 4.40 24.16 -3.94
C GLU A 21 4.20 22.89 -4.76
N LEU A 22 3.36 21.99 -4.28
CA LEU A 22 3.13 20.69 -4.92
C LEU A 22 2.21 20.76 -6.15
N GLY A 23 1.56 21.89 -6.40
CA GLY A 23 0.63 22.07 -7.52
C GLY A 23 -0.73 21.37 -7.37
N ILE A 24 -0.95 20.65 -6.27
CA ILE A 24 -2.16 19.82 -6.04
C ILE A 24 -3.18 20.41 -5.05
N SER A 25 -2.76 21.37 -4.22
CA SER A 25 -3.58 22.06 -3.22
C SER A 25 -3.35 23.57 -3.30
N ASP A 26 -4.36 24.39 -3.01
CA ASP A 26 -4.24 25.85 -2.89
C ASP A 26 -3.33 26.29 -1.73
N HIS A 27 -3.05 25.39 -0.79
CA HIS A 27 -2.02 25.54 0.24
C HIS A 27 -0.66 24.98 -0.20
N ARG A 28 0.42 25.54 0.35
CA ARG A 28 1.77 24.97 0.20
C ARG A 28 1.98 23.87 1.23
N ALA A 29 2.73 22.84 0.86
CA ALA A 29 3.04 21.74 1.75
C ALA A 29 4.22 22.11 2.65
N LEU A 30 4.00 21.98 3.96
CA LEU A 30 5.06 22.12 4.96
C LEU A 30 5.59 20.73 5.33
N PHE A 31 6.91 20.57 5.26
CA PHE A 31 7.61 19.36 5.68
C PHE A 31 8.62 19.72 6.76
N ILE A 32 8.67 18.90 7.80
CA ILE A 32 9.75 18.91 8.78
C ILE A 32 10.48 17.57 8.69
N ASN A 33 11.79 17.61 8.52
CA ASN A 33 12.63 16.43 8.71
C ASN A 33 13.16 16.45 10.14
N LEU A 34 12.88 15.39 10.90
CA LEU A 34 13.35 15.20 12.26
C LEU A 34 14.34 14.03 12.24
N THR A 35 15.63 14.33 12.13
CA THR A 35 16.66 13.28 12.12
C THR A 35 17.05 12.99 13.57
N GLU A 36 16.64 11.83 14.09
CA GLU A 36 17.25 11.28 15.30
C GLU A 36 18.48 10.47 14.90
N ASN A 37 19.62 10.70 15.56
CA ASN A 37 20.77 9.79 15.55
C ASN A 37 20.41 8.50 16.30
N LEU A 38 19.44 7.76 15.77
CA LEU A 38 19.18 6.40 16.20
C LEU A 38 20.37 5.57 15.74
N ASN A 39 21.09 4.93 16.64
CA ASN A 39 22.13 3.96 16.29
C ASN A 39 21.55 2.94 15.28
N LEU A 40 21.85 3.13 13.99
CA LEU A 40 21.30 2.38 12.85
C LEU A 40 21.95 0.99 12.72
N ASN A 41 22.09 0.27 13.83
CA ASN A 41 22.40 -1.16 13.82
C ASN A 41 21.14 -2.03 13.60
N LYS A 42 19.98 -1.43 13.38
CA LYS A 42 18.86 -2.15 12.76
C LYS A 42 19.18 -2.33 11.29
N LYS A 43 19.73 -3.51 10.95
CA LYS A 43 19.78 -3.99 9.56
C LYS A 43 18.43 -3.65 8.92
N ASN A 44 18.45 -2.85 7.86
CA ASN A 44 17.32 -2.64 6.94
C ASN A 44 17.01 -3.97 6.26
N GLY A 45 16.57 -4.98 7.03
CA GLY A 45 16.05 -6.20 6.49
C GLY A 45 14.82 -5.82 5.71
N GLU A 46 14.85 -6.05 4.40
CA GLU A 46 13.70 -5.91 3.53
C GLU A 46 12.48 -6.48 4.26
N GLN A 47 11.41 -5.69 4.42
CA GLN A 47 10.20 -6.16 5.07
C GLN A 47 9.67 -7.37 4.30
N LYS A 48 9.93 -8.56 4.84
CA LYS A 48 9.44 -9.82 4.29
C LYS A 48 8.00 -9.99 4.74
N SER A 49 7.10 -10.12 3.79
CA SER A 49 5.71 -10.50 4.05
C SER A 49 5.52 -11.98 3.70
N LYS A 50 4.77 -12.72 4.51
CA LYS A 50 4.34 -14.07 4.17
C LYS A 50 3.10 -13.97 3.29
N ARG A 51 3.09 -14.67 2.16
CA ARG A 51 1.89 -14.82 1.31
C ARG A 51 1.91 -16.15 0.57
N ARG A 52 0.73 -16.61 0.17
CA ARG A 52 0.55 -17.75 -0.74
C ARG A 52 0.40 -17.25 -2.17
N LEU A 53 0.83 -18.04 -3.14
CA LEU A 53 0.70 -17.72 -4.55
C LEU A 53 -0.39 -18.58 -5.18
N PHE A 54 -1.50 -17.97 -5.59
CA PHE A 54 -2.60 -18.62 -6.28
C PHE A 54 -2.47 -18.42 -7.80
N SER A 55 -1.49 -19.11 -8.41
CA SER A 55 -1.30 -19.07 -9.86
C SER A 55 -2.10 -20.20 -10.54
N ASN A 56 -2.41 -20.07 -11.83
CA ASN A 56 -3.07 -21.14 -12.60
C ASN A 56 -2.31 -22.46 -12.52
N LYS A 57 -0.97 -22.42 -12.49
CA LYS A 57 -0.14 -23.61 -12.29
C LYS A 57 -0.38 -24.27 -10.93
N ASN A 58 -0.43 -23.47 -9.86
CA ASN A 58 -0.66 -23.99 -8.51
C ASN A 58 -2.10 -24.51 -8.33
N ILE A 59 -3.07 -23.87 -8.99
CA ILE A 59 -4.45 -24.34 -9.01
C ILE A 59 -4.55 -25.69 -9.72
N ALA A 60 -3.95 -25.83 -10.91
CA ALA A 60 -3.91 -27.11 -11.62
C ALA A 60 -3.22 -28.20 -10.80
N ASN A 61 -2.11 -27.88 -10.14
CA ASN A 61 -1.42 -28.80 -9.24
C ASN A 61 -2.32 -29.23 -8.06
N PHE A 62 -3.05 -28.29 -7.45
CA PHE A 62 -3.98 -28.59 -6.37
C PHE A 62 -5.09 -29.53 -6.83
N VAL A 63 -5.68 -29.29 -8.01
CA VAL A 63 -6.71 -30.16 -8.59
C VAL A 63 -6.17 -31.58 -8.77
N ASN A 64 -5.00 -31.73 -9.38
CA ASN A 64 -4.38 -33.06 -9.56
C ASN A 64 -4.15 -33.78 -8.23
N ILE A 65 -3.64 -33.08 -7.20
CA ILE A 65 -3.43 -33.67 -5.87
C ILE A 65 -4.77 -34.12 -5.28
N VAL A 66 -5.81 -33.28 -5.34
CA VAL A 66 -7.13 -33.59 -4.78
C VAL A 66 -7.80 -34.76 -5.51
N GLU A 67 -7.59 -34.92 -6.81
CA GLU A 67 -8.10 -36.04 -7.61
C GLU A 67 -7.46 -37.38 -7.24
N GLU A 68 -6.18 -37.37 -6.85
CA GLU A 68 -5.41 -38.58 -6.50
C GLU A 68 -5.45 -38.91 -5.00
N ILE A 69 -5.97 -38.00 -4.16
CA ILE A 69 -5.98 -38.19 -2.71
C ILE A 69 -6.91 -39.34 -2.28
N ASN A 70 -6.34 -40.25 -1.50
CA ASN A 70 -7.12 -41.12 -0.64
C ASN A 70 -7.49 -40.36 0.64
N TRP A 71 -8.78 -40.08 0.80
CA TRP A 71 -9.32 -39.29 1.91
C TRP A 71 -9.30 -40.02 3.26
N ASP A 72 -9.01 -41.32 3.27
CA ASP A 72 -9.09 -42.18 4.47
C ASP A 72 -10.43 -42.04 5.21
N VAL A 73 -11.51 -41.83 4.45
CA VAL A 73 -12.88 -41.78 4.96
C VAL A 73 -13.56 -43.13 4.72
N SER A 74 -14.32 -43.60 5.70
CA SER A 74 -14.95 -44.92 5.67
C SER A 74 -16.25 -44.92 6.47
N ASP A 75 -17.23 -45.72 6.03
CA ASP A 75 -18.48 -45.94 6.76
C ASP A 75 -18.26 -46.63 8.13
N ARG A 76 -17.06 -47.17 8.36
CA ARG A 76 -16.68 -47.80 9.63
C ARG A 76 -16.23 -46.79 10.69
N ASN A 77 -15.88 -45.58 10.29
CA ASN A 77 -15.42 -44.53 11.18
C ASN A 77 -16.61 -43.69 11.67
N ASP A 78 -16.49 -43.12 12.86
CA ASP A 78 -17.45 -42.10 13.28
C ASP A 78 -17.29 -40.81 12.47
N CYS A 79 -18.27 -39.92 12.60
CA CYS A 79 -18.30 -38.64 11.90
C CYS A 79 -17.08 -37.76 12.25
N VAL A 80 -16.59 -37.81 13.50
CA VAL A 80 -15.48 -36.98 13.97
C VAL A 80 -14.16 -37.43 13.34
N THR A 81 -13.91 -38.73 13.29
CA THR A 81 -12.74 -39.33 12.64
C THR A 81 -12.76 -39.04 11.13
N ASN A 82 -13.87 -39.28 10.44
CA ASN A 82 -13.98 -38.99 9.01
C ASN A 82 -13.75 -37.51 8.71
N ASN A 83 -14.31 -36.62 9.52
CA ASN A 83 -14.12 -35.19 9.36
C ASN A 83 -12.64 -34.78 9.55
N SER A 84 -11.99 -35.35 10.57
CA SER A 84 -10.56 -35.09 10.85
C SER A 84 -9.66 -35.60 9.72
N ASN A 85 -9.92 -36.79 9.20
CA ASN A 85 -9.19 -37.38 8.08
C ASN A 85 -9.34 -36.54 6.81
N PHE A 86 -10.57 -36.14 6.47
CA PHE A 86 -10.83 -35.25 5.35
C PHE A 86 -10.06 -33.93 5.46
N PHE A 87 -10.18 -33.23 6.59
CA PHE A 87 -9.49 -31.95 6.77
C PHE A 87 -7.97 -32.10 6.80
N GLY A 88 -7.45 -33.19 7.35
CA GLY A 88 -6.02 -33.50 7.32
C GLY A 88 -5.49 -33.65 5.89
N CYS A 89 -6.15 -34.50 5.08
CA CYS A 89 -5.77 -34.69 3.68
C CYS A 89 -5.92 -33.39 2.86
N PHE A 90 -7.04 -32.69 3.04
CA PHE A 90 -7.31 -31.42 2.35
C PHE A 90 -6.25 -30.35 2.69
N LEU A 91 -5.94 -30.18 3.97
CA LEU A 91 -4.98 -29.17 4.42
C LEU A 91 -3.58 -29.49 3.90
N ASN A 92 -3.17 -30.76 3.90
CA ASN A 92 -1.90 -31.18 3.33
C ASN A 92 -1.80 -30.84 1.84
N ALA A 93 -2.84 -31.18 1.06
CA ALA A 93 -2.92 -30.81 -0.36
C ALA A 93 -2.82 -29.30 -0.57
N PHE A 94 -3.52 -28.53 0.27
CA PHE A 94 -3.55 -27.08 0.20
C PHE A 94 -2.19 -26.45 0.53
N GLU A 95 -1.52 -26.92 1.58
CA GLU A 95 -0.19 -26.45 1.97
C GLU A 95 0.87 -26.78 0.92
N GLU A 96 0.75 -27.96 0.29
CA GLU A 96 1.64 -28.39 -0.78
C GLU A 96 1.48 -27.55 -2.05
N ALA A 97 0.23 -27.32 -2.49
CA ALA A 97 -0.03 -26.55 -3.70
C ALA A 97 0.15 -25.04 -3.52
N PHE A 98 -0.14 -24.51 -2.32
CA PHE A 98 -0.12 -23.08 -2.03
C PHE A 98 0.79 -22.71 -0.85
N PRO A 99 2.07 -23.09 -0.82
CA PRO A 99 2.91 -22.93 0.36
C PRO A 99 3.06 -21.46 0.79
N LEU A 100 3.03 -21.23 2.10
CA LEU A 100 3.22 -19.91 2.68
C LEU A 100 4.70 -19.51 2.61
N LYS A 101 5.06 -18.68 1.62
CA LYS A 101 6.45 -18.27 1.36
C LYS A 101 6.69 -16.82 1.78
N PHE A 102 7.92 -16.51 2.16
CA PHE A 102 8.36 -15.13 2.37
C PHE A 102 8.63 -14.46 1.03
N TYR A 103 8.05 -13.27 0.85
CA TYR A 103 8.31 -12.43 -0.30
C TYR A 103 8.87 -11.10 0.14
N THR A 104 9.91 -10.67 -0.56
CA THR A 104 10.47 -9.34 -0.45
C THR A 104 9.51 -8.38 -1.14
N LYS A 105 9.00 -7.40 -0.41
CA LYS A 105 8.16 -6.36 -1.00
C LYS A 105 9.07 -5.52 -1.89
N LYS A 106 9.07 -5.77 -3.21
CA LYS A 106 9.60 -4.78 -4.15
C LYS A 106 8.89 -3.46 -3.82
N ASN A 107 9.65 -2.38 -3.64
CA ASN A 107 9.16 -1.01 -3.41
C ASN A 107 8.35 -0.51 -4.62
N SER A 108 7.22 -1.16 -4.91
CA SER A 108 6.27 -0.82 -5.97
C SER A 108 5.40 0.38 -5.62
N LEU A 109 5.56 0.92 -4.40
CA LEU A 109 5.01 2.22 -4.01
C LEU A 109 5.45 3.35 -4.95
N LYS A 110 6.53 3.18 -5.73
CA LYS A 110 6.91 4.15 -6.78
C LYS A 110 5.85 4.31 -7.89
N ASN A 111 4.98 3.33 -8.13
CA ASN A 111 4.13 3.30 -9.34
C ASN A 111 2.62 3.41 -9.07
N LYS A 112 2.17 3.51 -7.82
CA LYS A 112 0.74 3.69 -7.49
C LYS A 112 0.51 5.03 -6.82
N THR A 113 0.70 6.12 -7.56
CA THR A 113 0.31 7.45 -7.08
C THR A 113 -1.21 7.61 -7.25
N TRP A 114 -1.93 7.88 -6.17
CA TRP A 114 -3.36 8.24 -6.22
C TRP A 114 -3.57 9.55 -6.99
N ILE A 115 -2.52 10.35 -7.10
CA ILE A 115 -2.47 11.56 -7.91
C ILE A 115 -2.12 11.15 -9.33
N THR A 116 -3.12 11.18 -10.21
CA THR A 116 -2.92 10.97 -11.65
C THR A 116 -2.34 12.22 -12.30
N LYS A 117 -1.76 12.08 -13.51
CA LYS A 117 -1.32 13.22 -14.33
C LYS A 117 -2.46 14.20 -14.58
N GLY A 118 -3.68 13.70 -14.83
CA GLY A 118 -4.87 14.52 -15.07
C GLY A 118 -5.27 15.36 -13.86
N ILE A 119 -5.24 14.77 -12.66
CA ILE A 119 -5.48 15.50 -11.40
C ILE A 119 -4.44 16.61 -11.24
N LYS A 120 -3.15 16.31 -11.45
CA LYS A 120 -2.07 17.30 -11.34
C LYS A 120 -2.26 18.49 -12.30
N VAL A 121 -2.58 18.22 -13.56
CA VAL A 121 -2.82 19.27 -14.58
C VAL A 121 -4.03 20.11 -14.19
N SER A 122 -5.13 19.48 -13.80
CA SER A 122 -6.37 20.16 -13.44
C SER A 122 -6.19 21.06 -12.21
N SER A 123 -5.48 20.58 -11.17
CA SER A 123 -5.19 21.36 -9.97
C SER A 123 -4.29 22.58 -10.24
N ILE A 124 -3.30 22.45 -11.13
CA ILE A 124 -2.46 23.59 -11.55
C ILE A 124 -3.31 24.61 -12.30
N LYS A 125 -4.09 24.16 -13.29
CA LYS A 125 -4.91 25.05 -14.12
C LYS A 125 -5.95 25.80 -13.30
N LYS A 126 -6.64 25.12 -12.38
CA LYS A 126 -7.61 25.75 -11.47
C LYS A 126 -6.98 26.89 -10.66
N ARG A 127 -5.74 26.71 -10.21
CA ARG A 127 -5.00 27.75 -9.46
C ARG A 127 -4.63 28.95 -10.32
N GLU A 128 -4.15 28.70 -11.53
CA GLU A 128 -3.85 29.77 -12.49
C GLU A 128 -5.10 30.61 -12.78
N LEU A 129 -6.22 29.95 -13.09
CA LEU A 129 -7.50 30.61 -13.33
C LEU A 129 -7.96 31.42 -12.10
N SER A 130 -7.88 30.83 -10.90
CA SER A 130 -8.22 31.52 -9.66
C SER A 130 -7.35 32.76 -9.40
N ARG A 131 -6.05 32.72 -9.74
CA ARG A 131 -5.16 33.89 -9.67
C ARG A 131 -5.55 34.96 -10.69
N MET A 132 -5.88 34.57 -11.92
CA MET A 132 -6.28 35.49 -12.99
C MET A 132 -7.60 36.21 -12.67
N VAL A 133 -8.59 35.51 -12.11
CA VAL A 133 -9.88 36.10 -11.72
C VAL A 133 -9.73 37.26 -10.74
N LYS A 134 -8.77 37.19 -9.81
CA LYS A 134 -8.53 38.27 -8.83
C LYS A 134 -8.14 39.60 -9.48
N HIS A 135 -7.71 39.58 -10.74
CA HIS A 135 -7.26 40.75 -11.50
C HIS A 135 -8.07 40.96 -12.78
N SER A 136 -9.15 40.21 -12.99
CA SER A 136 -10.02 40.35 -14.17
C SER A 136 -11.23 41.21 -13.87
N SER A 137 -11.63 42.03 -14.85
CA SER A 137 -12.90 42.76 -14.87
C SER A 137 -13.93 42.17 -15.84
N ASP A 138 -13.57 41.11 -16.57
CA ASP A 138 -14.46 40.41 -17.49
C ASP A 138 -15.41 39.47 -16.72
N GLU A 139 -16.68 39.86 -16.67
CA GLU A 139 -17.74 39.14 -15.96
C GLU A 139 -17.98 37.73 -16.53
N SER A 140 -17.80 37.54 -17.84
CA SER A 140 -17.94 36.22 -18.47
C SER A 140 -16.84 35.26 -18.03
N PHE A 141 -15.60 35.75 -17.96
CA PHE A 141 -14.46 35.00 -17.45
C PHE A 141 -14.58 34.70 -15.95
N ILE A 142 -15.03 35.67 -15.15
CA ILE A 142 -15.25 35.47 -13.70
C ILE A 142 -16.28 34.36 -13.48
N ASN A 143 -17.38 34.35 -14.25
CA ASN A 143 -18.41 33.32 -14.15
C ASN A 143 -17.95 31.94 -14.66
N TYR A 144 -17.05 31.88 -15.64
CA TYR A 144 -16.46 30.62 -16.12
C TYR A 144 -15.57 29.92 -15.08
N VAL A 145 -14.87 30.69 -14.25
CA VAL A 145 -13.90 30.16 -13.28
C VAL A 145 -14.52 29.84 -11.91
N LYS A 146 -15.67 30.43 -11.57
CA LYS A 146 -16.47 30.08 -10.38
C LYS A 146 -16.88 28.61 -10.39
#